data_AF-A0A5J6P6A5-F1
#
_entry.id   AF-A0A5J6P6A5-F1
#
_cell.length_a   1.000
_cell.length_b   1.000
_cell.length_c   1.000
_cell.angle_alpha   90.00
_cell.angle_beta   90.00
_cell.angle_gamma   90.00
#
_symmetry.space_group_name_H-M   'P 1'
#
loop_
_entity.id
_entity.type
_entity.pdbx_description
1 polymer ?
#
loop_
_entity_poly.entity_id
_entity_poly.type
_entity_poly.pdbx_seq_one_letter_code
_entity_poly.pdbx_strand_id
1 'polypeptide(L)'
;MITRKNQPQCLSLLSSLIGAAVLGFSSIAAAVNCDGVPQWVNTQSFSTSQQVVENHILYQAKWWNQNERPSINSQQDWQPWTRLGECVTIDISKELMIRDLSVVDSVHAKTGQLSIQHLIAQMMPQANPTLQQQSDFIQQWLGQFLVNTGVNGDIAPARESFERLFLQPWRDRSVGSGVNLNPAIAPFRLLSIVYRPDLHKRDVSGTVISGGEVRFVYGFINGNAVFPANVIFEYGLQANSDAQLNAWVDEFHALSKIPFGENYNTALLTLLNKVTSKGAVASKPNGSALNQVRTNEIPFGHDWELREFKLNSATGQLRQVTVAQTPAKRHNRTAFLADYINANEADILLGDHQIPNVVNGEAFAGAASLADFGPFTVWEAPGINNLEARHKFSLNTCAGCHAGETQTVFRHVFGRAEGQVADLSGFLTGMQMNDPKSGVQRQFNDLEKRKIVLTCLVQRCAASTTTMARAAGLSSSDAGLSMSQSAETSDLATQFQQIMEERRNLTH
;
A
#
# COMPACT_ATOMS: atom_id res chain seq x y z
N MET A 1 -61.31 19.30 48.11
CA MET A 1 -61.51 20.38 47.10
C MET A 1 -60.89 21.64 47.64
N ILE A 2 -59.74 22.05 47.09
CA ILE A 2 -59.24 23.44 46.99
C ILE A 2 -58.13 23.39 45.92
N THR A 3 -58.11 24.42 45.09
CA THR A 3 -57.56 24.52 43.75
C THR A 3 -56.04 24.79 43.67
N ARG A 4 -55.44 24.34 42.55
CA ARG A 4 -54.04 24.49 42.11
C ARG A 4 -53.59 25.96 41.94
N LYS A 5 -52.28 26.24 42.10
CA LYS A 5 -51.39 26.75 41.02
C LYS A 5 -49.92 26.94 41.43
N ASN A 6 -49.05 26.54 40.50
CA ASN A 6 -47.73 27.06 40.10
C ASN A 6 -46.48 26.92 40.99
N GLN A 7 -45.45 26.29 40.39
CA GLN A 7 -44.02 26.36 40.73
C GLN A 7 -43.46 27.79 40.61
N PRO A 8 -42.30 28.06 41.24
CA PRO A 8 -41.07 28.20 40.45
C PRO A 8 -39.80 27.57 41.07
N GLN A 9 -38.73 27.64 40.30
CA GLN A 9 -37.43 26.95 40.38
C GLN A 9 -36.49 27.40 41.53
N CYS A 10 -35.44 26.58 41.73
CA CYS A 10 -34.01 26.93 41.93
C CYS A 10 -33.32 26.67 43.29
N LEU A 11 -32.12 26.07 43.14
CA LEU A 11 -30.94 25.98 44.01
C LEU A 11 -31.01 25.17 45.32
N SER A 12 -30.21 24.08 45.39
CA SER A 12 -29.05 24.03 46.28
C SER A 12 -28.22 22.74 46.18
N LEU A 13 -26.89 22.95 46.11
CA LEU A 13 -25.80 22.21 46.78
C LEU A 13 -25.57 20.73 46.43
N LEU A 14 -24.58 20.50 45.56
CA LEU A 14 -23.77 19.26 45.56
C LEU A 14 -22.32 19.61 45.93
N SER A 15 -21.92 19.04 47.05
CA SER A 15 -20.62 19.14 47.70
C SER A 15 -19.55 18.37 46.94
N SER A 16 -18.36 18.97 46.91
CA SER A 16 -17.12 18.55 46.28
C SER A 16 -16.61 17.16 46.70
N LEU A 17 -16.14 16.39 45.71
CA LEU A 17 -15.08 15.39 45.87
C LEU A 17 -14.08 15.59 44.71
N ILE A 18 -12.99 16.30 45.02
CA ILE A 18 -11.85 16.51 44.12
C ILE A 18 -11.01 15.23 44.16
N GLY A 19 -11.22 14.35 43.17
CA GLY A 19 -10.26 13.31 42.82
C GLY A 19 -9.21 13.91 41.89
N ALA A 20 -8.02 14.21 42.40
CA ALA A 20 -6.90 14.63 41.58
C ALA A 20 -6.41 13.44 40.73
N ALA A 21 -6.87 13.37 39.48
CA ALA A 21 -6.26 12.51 38.47
C ALA A 21 -4.91 13.12 38.08
N VAL A 22 -3.82 12.54 38.57
CA VAL A 22 -2.47 12.84 38.07
C VAL A 22 -2.42 12.32 36.63
N LEU A 23 -2.55 13.23 35.67
CA LEU A 23 -2.18 12.96 34.28
C LEU A 23 -0.66 12.78 34.24
N GLY A 24 -0.22 11.52 34.30
CA GLY A 24 1.14 11.16 33.95
C GLY A 24 1.33 11.40 32.46
N PHE A 25 1.90 12.55 32.09
CA PHE A 25 2.45 12.75 30.76
C PHE A 25 3.60 11.74 30.61
N SER A 26 3.34 10.62 29.94
CA SER A 26 4.42 9.79 29.41
C SER A 26 5.05 10.61 28.29
N SER A 27 6.26 11.14 28.54
CA SER A 27 7.08 11.75 27.51
C SER A 27 7.35 10.68 26.45
N ILE A 28 6.69 10.80 25.29
CA ILE A 28 7.00 9.96 24.14
C ILE A 28 8.44 10.30 23.77
N ALA A 29 9.36 9.35 23.96
CA ALA A 29 10.72 9.50 23.48
C ALA A 29 10.66 9.79 21.96
N ALA A 30 11.40 10.81 21.49
CA ALA A 30 11.47 11.09 20.06
C ALA A 30 11.93 9.83 19.32
N ALA A 31 11.23 9.48 18.24
CA ALA A 31 11.57 8.33 17.41
C ALA A 31 12.62 8.77 16.38
N VAL A 32 13.72 8.03 16.24
CA VAL A 32 14.89 8.43 15.44
C VAL A 32 15.36 7.28 14.54
N ASN A 33 15.96 7.63 13.40
CA ASN A 33 16.51 6.63 12.48
C ASN A 33 17.87 6.17 13.02
N CYS A 34 18.05 4.86 13.14
CA CYS A 34 19.29 4.26 13.61
C CYS A 34 19.98 3.40 12.53
N ASP A 35 19.47 3.40 11.29
CA ASP A 35 20.06 2.67 10.19
C ASP A 35 21.51 3.14 9.96
N GLY A 36 22.44 2.19 9.94
CA GLY A 36 23.88 2.45 9.76
C GLY A 36 24.61 2.98 11.00
N VAL A 37 23.92 3.21 12.13
CA VAL A 37 24.57 3.63 13.37
C VAL A 37 25.10 2.41 14.13
N PRO A 38 26.40 2.37 14.50
CA PRO A 38 26.97 1.21 15.18
C PRO A 38 26.40 1.05 16.60
N GLN A 39 26.37 -0.20 17.08
CA GLN A 39 26.11 -0.46 18.50
C GLN A 39 27.25 0.11 19.35
N TRP A 40 26.92 0.66 20.51
CA TRP A 40 27.94 1.10 21.46
C TRP A 40 28.79 -0.08 21.90
N VAL A 41 30.12 0.07 21.82
CA VAL A 41 31.09 -0.90 22.30
C VAL A 41 32.07 -0.19 23.24
N ASN A 42 32.39 -0.84 24.36
CA ASN A 42 33.18 -0.25 25.44
C ASN A 42 34.66 0.01 25.07
N THR A 43 35.18 -0.65 24.04
CA THR A 43 36.56 -0.52 23.58
C THR A 43 36.78 0.62 22.58
N GLN A 44 35.71 1.13 21.96
CA GLN A 44 35.81 2.20 20.96
C GLN A 44 35.80 3.57 21.64
N SER A 45 36.63 4.49 21.15
CA SER A 45 36.58 5.90 21.53
C SER A 45 35.62 6.66 20.61
N PHE A 46 34.82 7.54 21.19
CA PHE A 46 33.82 8.33 20.48
C PHE A 46 34.16 9.81 20.58
N SER A 47 34.31 10.50 19.45
CA SER A 47 34.53 11.95 19.36
C SER A 47 33.20 12.71 19.33
N THR A 48 33.25 14.04 19.53
CA THR A 48 32.06 14.91 19.45
C THR A 48 31.21 14.62 18.21
N SER A 49 29.89 14.60 18.40
CA SER A 49 28.87 14.32 17.40
C SER A 49 28.83 12.90 16.85
N GLN A 50 29.74 11.99 17.24
CA GLN A 50 29.60 10.59 16.88
C GLN A 50 28.38 9.97 17.56
N GLN A 51 27.67 9.14 16.80
CA GLN A 51 26.43 8.50 17.24
C GLN A 51 26.61 7.01 17.46
N VAL A 52 25.89 6.47 18.44
CA VAL A 52 25.84 5.05 18.76
C VAL A 52 24.43 4.64 19.14
N VAL A 53 24.13 3.36 18.97
CA VAL A 53 22.89 2.75 19.47
C VAL A 53 23.19 1.92 20.70
N GLU A 54 22.37 2.07 21.74
CA GLU A 54 22.34 1.17 22.88
C GLU A 54 20.89 0.92 23.31
N ASN A 55 20.48 -0.35 23.50
CA ASN A 55 19.13 -0.71 23.93
C ASN A 55 18.02 -0.06 23.07
N HIS A 56 18.19 -0.04 21.75
CA HIS A 56 17.29 0.62 20.81
C HIS A 56 17.13 2.13 21.02
N ILE A 57 18.13 2.79 21.60
CA ILE A 57 18.15 4.25 21.77
C ILE A 57 19.40 4.79 21.08
N LEU A 58 19.22 5.84 20.28
CA LEU A 58 20.29 6.60 19.65
C LEU A 58 20.85 7.61 20.66
N TYR A 59 22.17 7.65 20.74
CA TYR A 59 22.91 8.61 21.55
C TYR A 59 23.95 9.32 20.69
N GLN A 60 24.25 10.58 21.02
CA GLN A 60 25.31 11.37 20.40
C GLN A 60 26.32 11.82 21.45
N ALA A 61 27.61 11.61 21.18
CA ALA A 61 28.68 12.06 22.04
C ALA A 61 28.78 13.59 22.05
N LYS A 62 28.80 14.20 23.23
CA LYS A 62 29.00 15.66 23.39
C LYS A 62 30.48 16.04 23.27
N TRP A 63 31.36 15.15 23.72
CA TRP A 63 32.82 15.28 23.63
C TRP A 63 33.47 13.90 23.59
N TRP A 64 34.80 13.90 23.42
CA TRP A 64 35.58 12.67 23.39
C TRP A 64 35.35 11.82 24.65
N ASN A 65 34.96 10.56 24.49
CA ASN A 65 34.83 9.61 25.58
C ASN A 65 35.15 8.17 25.13
N GLN A 66 35.45 7.29 26.07
CA GLN A 66 35.67 5.86 25.85
C GLN A 66 35.19 5.10 27.08
N ASN A 67 34.55 3.93 26.89
CA ASN A 67 34.01 3.10 27.98
C ASN A 67 32.95 3.80 28.86
N GLU A 68 32.42 4.96 28.46
CA GLU A 68 31.30 5.62 29.13
C GLU A 68 29.98 5.14 28.49
N ARG A 69 29.25 4.29 29.20
CA ARG A 69 28.03 3.63 28.69
C ARG A 69 26.87 4.64 28.50
N PRO A 70 26.28 4.80 27.30
CA PRO A 70 25.29 5.83 27.01
C PRO A 70 24.03 5.78 27.88
N SER A 71 23.47 4.60 28.11
CA SER A 71 22.22 4.40 28.86
C SER A 71 22.24 4.92 30.30
N ILE A 72 23.42 5.06 30.92
CA ILE A 72 23.59 5.59 32.27
C ILE A 72 24.29 6.96 32.30
N ASN A 73 24.86 7.39 31.17
CA ASN A 73 25.62 8.64 31.04
C ASN A 73 24.96 9.64 30.07
N SER A 74 23.62 9.72 30.09
CA SER A 74 22.82 10.61 29.23
C SER A 74 21.67 11.34 29.93
N GLN A 75 21.61 11.28 31.26
CA GLN A 75 20.52 11.78 32.09
C GLN A 75 20.72 13.24 32.53
N GLN A 76 21.97 13.72 32.58
CA GLN A 76 22.30 15.08 32.99
C GLN A 76 23.16 15.79 31.93
N ASP A 77 23.12 17.13 31.92
CA ASP A 77 23.78 17.93 30.88
C ASP A 77 25.30 17.81 30.87
N TRP A 78 25.93 17.56 32.02
CA TRP A 78 27.37 17.35 32.16
C TRP A 78 27.83 15.93 31.81
N GLN A 79 26.92 15.01 31.49
CA GLN A 79 27.28 13.65 31.08
C GLN A 79 27.63 13.59 29.59
N PRO A 80 28.52 12.68 29.17
CA PRO A 80 29.13 12.62 27.83
C PRO A 80 28.17 12.35 26.68
N TRP A 81 26.97 11.83 26.94
CA TRP A 81 26.00 11.50 25.89
C TRP A 81 24.79 12.41 25.93
N THR A 82 24.29 12.75 24.75
CA THR A 82 22.94 13.26 24.53
C THR A 82 22.07 12.10 24.06
N ARG A 83 20.99 11.80 24.77
CA ARG A 83 19.96 10.86 24.30
C ARG A 83 19.18 11.52 23.17
N LEU A 84 19.26 10.98 21.96
CA LEU A 84 18.55 11.53 20.79
C LEU A 84 17.14 10.95 20.63
N GLY A 85 16.94 9.67 20.94
CA GLY A 85 15.62 9.06 20.77
C GLY A 85 15.61 7.55 20.67
N GLU A 86 14.44 6.92 20.61
CA GLU A 86 14.30 5.49 20.34
C GLU A 86 14.44 5.20 18.85
N CYS A 87 15.21 4.17 18.52
CA CYS A 87 15.39 3.67 17.17
C CYS A 87 14.06 3.16 16.61
N VAL A 88 13.58 3.78 15.53
CA VAL A 88 12.51 3.20 14.71
C VAL A 88 13.10 2.11 13.86
N THR A 89 12.67 0.87 14.09
CA THR A 89 12.99 -0.26 13.22
C THR A 89 11.71 -0.74 12.56
N ILE A 90 11.66 -0.63 11.23
CA ILE A 90 10.55 -1.18 10.44
C ILE A 90 10.84 -2.64 10.13
N ASP A 91 10.00 -3.54 10.62
CA ASP A 91 9.97 -4.94 10.25
C ASP A 91 9.07 -5.13 9.02
N ILE A 92 9.70 -5.17 7.84
CA ILE A 92 9.01 -5.38 6.56
C ILE A 92 8.08 -6.60 6.60
N SER A 93 8.48 -7.69 7.29
CA SER A 93 7.71 -8.94 7.32
C SER A 93 6.43 -8.86 8.16
N LYS A 94 6.39 -7.92 9.11
CA LYS A 94 5.26 -7.71 10.03
C LYS A 94 4.40 -6.50 9.67
N GLU A 95 4.94 -5.55 8.91
CA GLU A 95 4.28 -4.26 8.69
C GLU A 95 3.91 -4.03 7.21
N LEU A 96 4.83 -4.33 6.28
CA LEU A 96 4.70 -3.92 4.87
C LEU A 96 4.36 -5.08 3.92
N MET A 97 4.89 -6.28 4.19
CA MET A 97 4.81 -7.45 3.31
C MET A 97 4.62 -8.74 4.12
N ILE A 98 3.41 -8.89 4.67
CA ILE A 98 3.07 -9.97 5.60
C ILE A 98 2.82 -11.26 4.80
N ARG A 99 3.65 -12.27 5.04
CA ARG A 99 3.61 -13.58 4.37
C ARG A 99 3.81 -14.77 5.32
N ASP A 100 3.94 -14.51 6.61
CA ASP A 100 4.24 -15.54 7.61
C ASP A 100 3.15 -16.62 7.62
N LEU A 101 3.57 -17.89 7.73
CA LEU A 101 2.66 -19.04 7.65
C LEU A 101 1.63 -19.03 8.77
N SER A 102 1.96 -18.49 9.95
CA SER A 102 0.98 -18.34 11.05
C SER A 102 -0.18 -17.43 10.67
N VAL A 103 -0.01 -16.57 9.65
CA VAL A 103 -1.02 -15.66 9.11
C VAL A 103 -1.66 -16.28 7.87
N VAL A 104 -0.85 -16.61 6.86
CA VAL A 104 -1.36 -16.94 5.51
C VAL A 104 -1.89 -18.38 5.38
N ASP A 105 -1.52 -19.28 6.30
CA ASP A 105 -2.10 -20.64 6.41
C ASP A 105 -3.03 -20.79 7.62
N SER A 106 -3.31 -19.69 8.32
CA SER A 106 -4.23 -19.67 9.47
C SER A 106 -5.66 -20.05 9.10
N VAL A 107 -6.46 -20.38 10.12
CA VAL A 107 -7.91 -20.54 9.95
C VAL A 107 -8.56 -19.25 9.42
N HIS A 108 -8.05 -18.07 9.80
CA HIS A 108 -8.55 -16.81 9.29
C HIS A 108 -8.33 -16.67 7.78
N ALA A 109 -7.19 -17.13 7.25
CA ALA A 109 -6.89 -17.12 5.83
C ALA A 109 -7.67 -18.17 5.03
N LYS A 110 -7.87 -19.36 5.62
CA LYS A 110 -8.55 -20.48 4.93
C LYS A 110 -10.07 -20.32 4.91
N THR A 111 -10.67 -19.94 6.04
CA THR A 111 -12.13 -19.94 6.21
C THR A 111 -12.67 -18.73 6.98
N GLY A 112 -11.82 -17.91 7.60
CA GLY A 112 -12.23 -16.74 8.38
C GLY A 112 -12.09 -15.41 7.65
N GLN A 113 -11.77 -14.35 8.38
CA GLN A 113 -11.82 -12.95 7.92
C GLN A 113 -10.86 -12.60 6.79
N LEU A 114 -9.81 -13.40 6.59
CA LEU A 114 -8.83 -13.24 5.51
C LEU A 114 -9.10 -14.19 4.34
N SER A 115 -10.19 -14.96 4.37
CA SER A 115 -10.59 -15.82 3.24
C SER A 115 -11.25 -14.99 2.13
N ILE A 116 -11.12 -15.45 0.89
CA ILE A 116 -11.78 -14.79 -0.24
C ILE A 116 -13.31 -14.80 -0.10
N GLN A 117 -13.88 -15.86 0.49
CA GLN A 117 -15.30 -15.93 0.80
C GLN A 117 -15.72 -14.76 1.69
N HIS A 118 -14.98 -14.53 2.78
CA HIS A 118 -15.29 -13.46 3.71
C HIS A 118 -15.18 -12.10 3.05
N LEU A 119 -14.09 -11.81 2.33
CA LEU A 119 -13.93 -10.54 1.63
C LEU A 119 -15.06 -10.29 0.63
N ILE A 120 -15.45 -11.31 -0.15
CA ILE A 120 -16.60 -11.21 -1.07
C ILE A 120 -17.89 -10.91 -0.30
N ALA A 121 -18.18 -11.64 0.77
CA ALA A 121 -19.37 -11.40 1.58
C ALA A 121 -19.40 -9.97 2.16
N GLN A 122 -18.25 -9.40 2.53
CA GLN A 122 -18.16 -8.04 3.06
C GLN A 122 -18.34 -6.96 1.99
N MET A 123 -17.89 -7.18 0.75
CA MET A 123 -18.02 -6.20 -0.34
C MET A 123 -19.39 -6.22 -1.04
N MET A 124 -20.21 -7.24 -0.80
CA MET A 124 -21.55 -7.38 -1.38
C MET A 124 -22.58 -6.40 -0.77
N PRO A 125 -23.60 -5.96 -1.54
CA PRO A 125 -24.60 -4.99 -1.07
C PRO A 125 -25.55 -5.54 0.00
N GLN A 126 -25.83 -6.85 0.01
CA GLN A 126 -26.75 -7.47 0.98
C GLN A 126 -26.10 -7.47 2.36
N ALA A 127 -26.82 -7.11 3.43
CA ALA A 127 -26.27 -7.09 4.79
C ALA A 127 -25.67 -8.45 5.19
N ASN A 128 -26.45 -9.53 5.01
CA ASN A 128 -26.06 -10.92 5.30
C ASN A 128 -26.28 -11.79 4.05
N PRO A 129 -25.33 -11.82 3.10
CA PRO A 129 -25.52 -12.54 1.84
C PRO A 129 -25.54 -14.05 2.06
N THR A 130 -26.57 -14.73 1.52
CA THR A 130 -26.66 -16.19 1.58
C THR A 130 -25.55 -16.84 0.75
N LEU A 131 -25.30 -18.13 0.96
CA LEU A 131 -24.31 -18.89 0.17
C LEU A 131 -24.62 -18.82 -1.33
N GLN A 132 -25.90 -18.89 -1.70
CA GLN A 132 -26.35 -18.76 -3.09
C GLN A 132 -26.03 -17.38 -3.65
N GLN A 133 -26.33 -16.31 -2.91
CA GLN A 133 -26.03 -14.94 -3.37
C GLN A 133 -24.53 -14.71 -3.54
N GLN A 134 -23.69 -15.28 -2.66
CA GLN A 134 -22.24 -15.23 -2.80
C GLN A 134 -21.77 -16.00 -4.05
N SER A 135 -22.30 -17.21 -4.27
CA SER A 135 -22.04 -18.00 -5.49
C SER A 135 -22.45 -17.23 -6.75
N ASP A 136 -23.58 -16.54 -6.75
CA ASP A 136 -24.06 -15.79 -7.92
C ASP A 136 -23.20 -14.54 -8.20
N PHE A 137 -22.75 -13.85 -7.14
CA PHE A 137 -21.81 -12.73 -7.27
C PHE A 137 -20.48 -13.19 -7.88
N ILE A 138 -19.93 -14.30 -7.41
CA ILE A 138 -18.70 -14.89 -7.95
C ILE A 138 -18.88 -15.30 -9.41
N GLN A 139 -20.01 -15.94 -9.75
CA GLN A 139 -20.29 -16.35 -11.12
C GLN A 139 -20.40 -15.15 -12.07
N GLN A 140 -21.03 -14.05 -11.64
CA GLN A 140 -21.11 -12.83 -12.45
C GLN A 140 -19.74 -12.17 -12.65
N TRP A 141 -18.91 -12.15 -11.62
CA TRP A 141 -17.54 -11.66 -11.75
C TRP A 141 -16.70 -12.53 -12.68
N LEU A 142 -16.59 -13.83 -12.39
CA LEU A 142 -15.73 -14.74 -13.12
C LEU A 142 -16.28 -15.11 -14.51
N GLY A 143 -17.58 -14.97 -14.74
CA GLY A 143 -18.20 -15.14 -16.05
C GLY A 143 -17.71 -14.14 -17.10
N GLN A 144 -17.19 -12.98 -16.69
CA GLN A 144 -16.59 -11.98 -17.60
C GLN A 144 -15.32 -12.50 -18.30
N PHE A 145 -14.70 -13.57 -17.79
CA PHE A 145 -13.58 -14.24 -18.45
C PHE A 145 -14.05 -15.19 -19.56
N LEU A 146 -15.33 -15.57 -19.59
CA LEU A 146 -15.85 -16.54 -20.58
C LEU A 146 -16.30 -15.90 -21.89
N VAL A 147 -16.30 -14.56 -21.95
CA VAL A 147 -16.79 -13.79 -23.09
C VAL A 147 -15.85 -12.64 -23.41
N ASN A 148 -15.85 -12.20 -24.67
CA ASN A 148 -15.19 -10.95 -25.06
C ASN A 148 -15.90 -9.80 -24.35
N THR A 149 -15.16 -9.06 -23.52
CA THR A 149 -15.70 -7.96 -22.71
C THR A 149 -15.23 -6.63 -23.28
N GLY A 150 -16.17 -5.84 -23.81
CA GLY A 150 -15.89 -4.50 -24.31
C GLY A 150 -15.80 -3.48 -23.17
N VAL A 151 -14.69 -2.74 -23.09
CA VAL A 151 -14.48 -1.68 -22.11
C VAL A 151 -13.79 -0.51 -22.80
N ASN A 152 -14.38 0.68 -22.71
CA ASN A 152 -13.78 1.90 -23.25
C ASN A 152 -13.36 1.78 -24.74
N GLY A 153 -14.19 1.17 -25.59
CA GLY A 153 -13.87 0.97 -27.01
C GLY A 153 -12.74 -0.03 -27.31
N ASP A 154 -12.19 -0.68 -26.27
CA ASP A 154 -11.26 -1.79 -26.37
C ASP A 154 -11.93 -3.12 -25.98
N ILE A 155 -11.36 -4.26 -26.35
CA ILE A 155 -11.91 -5.58 -26.08
C ILE A 155 -10.91 -6.39 -25.25
N ALA A 156 -11.33 -6.86 -24.08
CA ALA A 156 -10.66 -7.93 -23.38
C ALA A 156 -11.18 -9.28 -23.91
N PRO A 157 -10.35 -10.12 -24.55
CA PRO A 157 -10.78 -11.37 -25.17
C PRO A 157 -11.24 -12.40 -24.13
N ALA A 158 -12.11 -13.33 -24.50
CA ALA A 158 -12.44 -14.47 -23.65
C ALA A 158 -11.19 -15.31 -23.34
N ARG A 159 -11.16 -15.90 -22.14
CA ARG A 159 -10.12 -16.81 -21.68
C ARG A 159 -10.61 -18.24 -21.87
N GLU A 160 -10.34 -18.77 -23.07
CA GLU A 160 -10.89 -20.03 -23.60
C GLU A 160 -10.67 -21.25 -22.68
N SER A 161 -9.57 -21.27 -21.92
CA SER A 161 -9.27 -22.38 -21.01
C SER A 161 -9.76 -22.14 -19.57
N PHE A 162 -10.30 -20.96 -19.24
CA PHE A 162 -10.72 -20.61 -17.88
C PHE A 162 -11.82 -21.54 -17.34
N GLU A 163 -12.82 -21.81 -18.18
CA GLU A 163 -13.92 -22.71 -17.85
C GLU A 163 -13.41 -24.11 -17.48
N ARG A 164 -12.63 -24.71 -18.38
CA ARG A 164 -12.12 -26.09 -18.25
C ARG A 164 -11.09 -26.24 -17.14
N LEU A 165 -10.18 -25.29 -16.98
CA LEU A 165 -9.05 -25.40 -16.04
C LEU A 165 -9.40 -24.95 -14.62
N PHE A 166 -10.38 -24.05 -14.47
CA PHE A 166 -10.62 -23.40 -13.18
C PHE A 166 -12.08 -23.51 -12.70
N LEU A 167 -13.05 -23.03 -13.50
CA LEU A 167 -14.45 -22.98 -13.05
C LEU A 167 -15.08 -24.38 -12.94
N GLN A 168 -14.89 -25.25 -13.94
CA GLN A 168 -15.49 -26.58 -13.92
C GLN A 168 -14.96 -27.45 -12.77
N PRO A 169 -13.64 -27.54 -12.51
CA PRO A 169 -13.13 -28.26 -11.34
C PRO A 169 -13.67 -27.73 -10.00
N TRP A 170 -13.95 -26.42 -9.90
CA TRP A 170 -14.58 -25.85 -8.71
C TRP A 170 -16.06 -26.24 -8.61
N ARG A 171 -16.82 -26.20 -9.72
CA ARG A 171 -18.21 -26.69 -9.75
C ARG A 171 -18.31 -28.15 -9.36
N ASP A 172 -17.42 -29.00 -9.87
CA ASP A 172 -17.40 -30.43 -9.56
C ASP A 172 -17.18 -30.68 -8.06
N ARG A 173 -16.29 -29.90 -7.43
CA ARG A 173 -16.11 -29.95 -5.96
C ARG A 173 -17.25 -29.31 -5.16
N SER A 174 -18.10 -28.52 -5.80
CA SER A 174 -19.27 -27.89 -5.19
C SER A 174 -20.52 -28.79 -5.23
N VAL A 175 -20.46 -29.92 -5.92
CA VAL A 175 -21.58 -30.89 -5.96
C VAL A 175 -21.98 -31.28 -4.53
N GLY A 176 -23.29 -31.19 -4.24
CA GLY A 176 -23.86 -31.46 -2.92
C GLY A 176 -23.88 -30.26 -1.97
N SER A 177 -23.25 -29.12 -2.30
CA SER A 177 -23.31 -27.90 -1.47
C SER A 177 -24.56 -27.05 -1.67
N GLY A 178 -25.39 -27.40 -2.66
CA GLY A 178 -26.62 -26.65 -3.00
C GLY A 178 -26.39 -25.33 -3.75
N VAL A 179 -25.16 -25.04 -4.20
CA VAL A 179 -24.81 -23.85 -4.99
C VAL A 179 -23.83 -24.24 -6.11
N ASN A 180 -23.70 -23.40 -7.15
CA ASN A 180 -22.88 -23.73 -8.31
C ASN A 180 -21.37 -23.60 -8.04
N LEU A 181 -20.94 -22.46 -7.49
CA LEU A 181 -19.57 -22.22 -7.05
C LEU A 181 -19.59 -22.01 -5.55
N ASN A 182 -19.28 -23.06 -4.78
CA ASN A 182 -19.28 -22.97 -3.32
C ASN A 182 -18.15 -22.07 -2.81
N PRO A 183 -18.45 -20.88 -2.27
CA PRO A 183 -17.43 -19.93 -1.79
C PRO A 183 -16.55 -20.49 -0.67
N ALA A 184 -17.08 -21.41 0.15
CA ALA A 184 -16.34 -21.97 1.29
C ALA A 184 -15.15 -22.85 0.89
N ILE A 185 -15.11 -23.31 -0.36
CA ILE A 185 -14.01 -24.07 -0.96
C ILE A 185 -13.40 -23.33 -2.16
N ALA A 186 -13.54 -22.00 -2.18
CA ALA A 186 -13.03 -21.18 -3.25
C ALA A 186 -11.53 -21.45 -3.46
N PRO A 187 -11.10 -21.79 -4.69
CA PRO A 187 -9.77 -22.32 -4.94
C PRO A 187 -8.71 -21.22 -5.06
N PHE A 188 -8.55 -20.48 -3.97
CA PHE A 188 -7.61 -19.38 -3.81
C PHE A 188 -6.83 -19.54 -2.51
N ARG A 189 -5.52 -19.26 -2.55
CA ARG A 189 -4.65 -19.31 -1.37
C ARG A 189 -4.08 -17.93 -1.10
N LEU A 190 -4.22 -17.43 0.13
CA LEU A 190 -3.62 -16.14 0.52
C LEU A 190 -2.10 -16.25 0.44
N LEU A 191 -1.47 -15.35 -0.32
CA LEU A 191 -0.03 -15.28 -0.52
C LEU A 191 0.59 -14.20 0.37
N SER A 192 -0.06 -13.04 0.45
CA SER A 192 0.44 -11.91 1.23
C SER A 192 -0.66 -10.89 1.55
N ILE A 193 -0.47 -10.19 2.67
CA ILE A 193 -1.14 -8.93 2.98
C ILE A 193 -0.10 -7.81 2.91
N VAL A 194 -0.40 -6.76 2.14
CA VAL A 194 0.58 -5.73 1.76
C VAL A 194 0.08 -4.37 2.19
N TYR A 195 0.84 -3.65 3.01
CA TYR A 195 0.57 -2.25 3.34
C TYR A 195 1.36 -1.33 2.40
N ARG A 196 0.67 -0.33 1.85
CA ARG A 196 1.18 0.68 0.91
C ARG A 196 1.05 2.08 1.51
N PRO A 197 1.85 2.43 2.54
CA PRO A 197 1.88 3.80 3.07
C PRO A 197 2.40 4.80 2.02
N ASP A 198 3.18 4.33 1.04
CA ASP A 198 3.69 5.10 -0.09
C ASP A 198 2.61 5.53 -1.10
N LEU A 199 1.38 5.01 -0.97
CA LEU A 199 0.22 5.46 -1.75
C LEU A 199 -0.67 6.45 -1.00
N HIS A 200 -0.26 6.94 0.18
CA HIS A 200 -0.98 8.04 0.84
C HIS A 200 -0.95 9.29 -0.05
N LYS A 201 -2.01 10.09 0.02
CA LYS A 201 -2.16 11.27 -0.84
C LYS A 201 -2.46 12.51 -0.04
N ARG A 202 -1.95 13.62 -0.55
CA ARG A 202 -2.29 14.97 -0.12
C ARG A 202 -2.83 15.73 -1.32
N ASP A 203 -3.77 16.63 -1.08
CA ASP A 203 -4.20 17.59 -2.10
C ASP A 203 -3.14 18.69 -2.29
N VAL A 204 -3.42 19.61 -3.22
CA VAL A 204 -2.53 20.75 -3.53
C VAL A 204 -2.28 21.69 -2.35
N SER A 205 -3.15 21.67 -1.34
CA SER A 205 -2.98 22.46 -0.10
C SER A 205 -2.09 21.75 0.94
N GLY A 206 -1.69 20.50 0.66
CA GLY A 206 -0.97 19.65 1.59
C GLY A 206 -1.86 18.87 2.56
N THR A 207 -3.18 18.97 2.43
CA THR A 207 -4.14 18.27 3.29
C THR A 207 -4.19 16.80 2.90
N VAL A 208 -4.09 15.89 3.88
CA VAL A 208 -4.23 14.45 3.64
C VAL A 208 -5.62 14.15 3.08
N ILE A 209 -5.67 13.37 1.99
CA ILE A 209 -6.92 12.88 1.36
C ILE A 209 -6.96 11.36 1.21
N SER A 210 -5.88 10.66 1.57
CA SER A 210 -5.83 9.19 1.64
C SER A 210 -4.75 8.73 2.62
N GLY A 211 -5.03 7.66 3.36
CA GLY A 211 -4.07 6.99 4.25
C GLY A 211 -3.16 5.97 3.55
N GLY A 212 -3.31 5.80 2.23
CA GLY A 212 -2.65 4.74 1.46
C GLY A 212 -3.58 3.56 1.17
N GLU A 213 -3.00 2.37 1.07
CA GLU A 213 -3.74 1.18 0.63
C GLU A 213 -3.28 -0.08 1.36
N VAL A 214 -4.19 -1.03 1.55
CA VAL A 214 -3.86 -2.41 1.91
C VAL A 214 -4.32 -3.37 0.82
N ARG A 215 -3.48 -4.37 0.51
CA ARG A 215 -3.78 -5.37 -0.52
C ARG A 215 -3.80 -6.77 0.06
N PHE A 216 -4.74 -7.58 -0.41
CA PHE A 216 -4.78 -9.01 -0.19
C PHE A 216 -4.46 -9.72 -1.49
N VAL A 217 -3.33 -10.41 -1.55
CA VAL A 217 -2.88 -11.11 -2.76
C VAL A 217 -3.15 -12.60 -2.59
N TYR A 218 -3.98 -13.16 -3.46
CA TYR A 218 -4.27 -14.59 -3.51
C TYR A 218 -3.73 -15.22 -4.79
N GLY A 219 -3.26 -16.45 -4.71
CA GLY A 219 -2.92 -17.29 -5.85
C GLY A 219 -4.05 -18.26 -6.18
N PHE A 220 -4.25 -18.54 -7.46
CA PHE A 220 -5.21 -19.55 -7.93
C PHE A 220 -4.64 -20.95 -7.70
N ILE A 221 -5.48 -21.87 -7.23
CA ILE A 221 -5.08 -23.27 -6.99
C ILE A 221 -6.07 -24.25 -7.61
N ASN A 222 -5.68 -25.51 -7.76
CA ASN A 222 -6.60 -26.62 -7.99
C ASN A 222 -6.12 -27.83 -7.18
N GLY A 223 -6.73 -28.03 -6.02
CA GLY A 223 -6.13 -28.89 -4.99
C GLY A 223 -4.75 -28.36 -4.59
N ASN A 224 -3.71 -29.17 -4.74
CA ASN A 224 -2.33 -28.78 -4.45
C ASN A 224 -1.63 -28.08 -5.62
N ALA A 225 -2.19 -28.12 -6.83
CA ALA A 225 -1.60 -27.44 -7.98
C ALA A 225 -1.70 -25.92 -7.79
N VAL A 226 -0.59 -25.22 -8.02
CA VAL A 226 -0.50 -23.76 -7.97
C VAL A 226 -0.48 -23.24 -9.39
N PHE A 227 -1.46 -22.41 -9.76
CA PHE A 227 -1.47 -21.79 -11.07
C PHE A 227 -0.58 -20.53 -11.09
N PRO A 228 0.03 -20.20 -12.24
CA PRO A 228 0.59 -18.88 -12.46
C PRO A 228 -0.55 -17.88 -12.72
N ALA A 229 -1.33 -17.61 -11.68
CA ALA A 229 -2.43 -16.66 -11.68
C ALA A 229 -2.66 -16.12 -10.26
N ASN A 230 -2.91 -14.82 -10.15
CA ASN A 230 -3.16 -14.12 -8.90
C ASN A 230 -4.44 -13.28 -8.98
N VAL A 231 -5.07 -13.05 -7.84
CA VAL A 231 -6.08 -12.00 -7.65
C VAL A 231 -5.69 -11.12 -6.46
N ILE A 232 -5.89 -9.82 -6.62
CA ILE A 232 -5.49 -8.80 -5.66
C ILE A 232 -6.73 -7.98 -5.31
N PHE A 233 -7.09 -7.95 -4.04
CA PHE A 233 -8.10 -7.02 -3.52
C PHE A 233 -7.38 -5.80 -2.94
N GLU A 234 -7.63 -4.62 -3.49
CA GLU A 234 -6.94 -3.38 -3.14
C GLU A 234 -7.92 -2.45 -2.40
N TYR A 235 -7.70 -2.22 -1.10
CA TYR A 235 -8.58 -1.42 -0.23
C TYR A 235 -7.93 -0.10 0.16
N GLY A 236 -8.63 1.01 -0.08
CA GLY A 236 -8.15 2.34 0.27
C GLY A 236 -8.32 2.67 1.75
N LEU A 237 -7.24 3.07 2.41
CA LEU A 237 -7.27 3.52 3.80
C LEU A 237 -7.80 4.95 3.87
N GLN A 238 -8.86 5.17 4.64
CA GLN A 238 -9.47 6.50 4.74
C GLN A 238 -8.65 7.39 5.69
N ALA A 239 -8.21 8.53 5.20
CA ALA A 239 -7.65 9.60 6.02
C ALA A 239 -7.92 10.96 5.35
N ASN A 240 -8.38 11.92 6.13
CA ASN A 240 -8.64 13.31 5.70
C ASN A 240 -7.84 14.35 6.51
N SER A 241 -6.91 13.87 7.33
CA SER A 241 -6.06 14.68 8.20
C SER A 241 -4.79 13.94 8.56
N ASP A 242 -3.76 14.68 8.98
CA ASP A 242 -2.52 14.09 9.48
C ASP A 242 -2.78 13.15 10.66
N ALA A 243 -3.69 13.52 11.57
CA ALA A 243 -4.06 12.68 12.71
C ALA A 243 -4.56 11.29 12.28
N GLN A 244 -5.39 11.22 11.24
CA GLN A 244 -5.90 9.94 10.73
C GLN A 244 -4.83 9.14 9.96
N LEU A 245 -3.99 9.79 9.16
CA LEU A 245 -2.86 9.12 8.51
C LEU A 245 -1.90 8.53 9.55
N ASN A 246 -1.59 9.32 10.57
CA ASN A 246 -0.72 8.94 11.66
C ASN A 246 -1.28 7.77 12.47
N ALA A 247 -2.60 7.70 12.68
CA ALA A 247 -3.23 6.56 13.32
C ALA A 247 -3.01 5.26 12.53
N TRP A 248 -3.17 5.27 11.20
CA TRP A 248 -2.85 4.08 10.38
C TRP A 248 -1.39 3.67 10.50
N VAL A 249 -0.48 4.64 10.39
CA VAL A 249 0.97 4.43 10.50
C VAL A 249 1.33 3.82 11.84
N ASP A 250 0.83 4.38 12.95
CA ASP A 250 1.16 3.94 14.30
C ASP A 250 0.59 2.53 14.58
N GLU A 251 -0.62 2.23 14.10
CA GLU A 251 -1.23 0.91 14.30
C GLU A 251 -0.57 -0.20 13.48
N PHE A 252 -0.20 0.07 12.22
CA PHE A 252 0.61 -0.87 11.44
C PHE A 252 1.99 -1.06 12.09
N HIS A 253 2.62 0.03 12.54
CA HIS A 253 3.93 -0.05 13.17
C HIS A 253 3.91 -0.82 14.49
N ALA A 254 2.82 -0.75 15.25
CA ALA A 254 2.64 -1.52 16.48
C ALA A 254 2.71 -3.04 16.27
N LEU A 255 2.41 -3.54 15.06
CA LEU A 255 2.52 -4.97 14.73
C LEU A 255 3.94 -5.51 14.86
N SER A 256 4.97 -4.68 14.63
CA SER A 256 6.39 -5.06 14.74
C SER A 256 6.74 -5.67 16.10
N LYS A 257 6.10 -5.15 17.16
CA LYS A 257 6.34 -5.50 18.57
C LYS A 257 5.67 -6.82 18.97
N ILE A 258 4.80 -7.37 18.13
CA ILE A 258 4.03 -8.59 18.43
C ILE A 258 4.70 -9.77 17.72
N PRO A 259 5.08 -10.85 18.42
CA PRO A 259 5.54 -12.08 17.77
C PRO A 259 4.44 -12.70 16.90
N PHE A 260 4.81 -13.30 15.76
CA PHE A 260 3.86 -14.06 14.94
C PHE A 260 3.15 -15.14 15.75
N GLY A 261 1.90 -15.42 15.39
CA GLY A 261 0.98 -16.28 16.12
C GLY A 261 -0.37 -15.60 16.36
N GLU A 262 -1.18 -16.17 17.24
CA GLU A 262 -2.59 -15.77 17.41
C GLU A 262 -2.76 -14.32 17.89
N ASN A 263 -1.87 -13.82 18.75
CA ASN A 263 -1.91 -12.42 19.21
C ASN A 263 -1.62 -11.44 18.05
N TYR A 264 -0.65 -11.78 17.19
CA TYR A 264 -0.37 -10.99 16.00
C TYR A 264 -1.55 -11.03 15.02
N ASN A 265 -2.11 -12.23 14.79
CA ASN A 265 -3.29 -12.40 13.93
C ASN A 265 -4.47 -11.56 14.45
N THR A 266 -4.74 -11.57 15.75
CA THR A 266 -5.81 -10.77 16.37
C THR A 266 -5.60 -9.27 16.19
N ALA A 267 -4.36 -8.79 16.40
CA ALA A 267 -4.02 -7.38 16.20
C ALA A 267 -4.17 -6.96 14.72
N LEU A 268 -3.63 -7.78 13.80
CA LEU A 268 -3.73 -7.57 12.37
C LEU A 268 -5.20 -7.56 11.91
N LEU A 269 -6.02 -8.49 12.38
CA LEU A 269 -7.44 -8.57 12.05
C LEU A 269 -8.21 -7.35 12.55
N THR A 270 -7.93 -6.89 13.77
CA THR A 270 -8.53 -5.66 14.31
C THR A 270 -8.28 -4.47 13.38
N LEU A 271 -7.05 -4.33 12.89
CA LEU A 271 -6.69 -3.27 11.95
C LEU A 271 -7.38 -3.45 10.58
N LEU A 272 -7.31 -4.65 10.00
CA LEU A 272 -7.85 -4.91 8.66
C LEU A 272 -9.39 -4.82 8.62
N ASN A 273 -10.07 -5.21 9.69
CA ASN A 273 -11.53 -5.11 9.80
C ASN A 273 -12.03 -3.67 9.66
N LYS A 274 -11.21 -2.65 9.98
CA LYS A 274 -11.60 -1.25 9.77
C LYS A 274 -11.85 -0.89 8.30
N VAL A 275 -11.28 -1.66 7.37
CA VAL A 275 -11.40 -1.39 5.92
C VAL A 275 -12.08 -2.50 5.14
N THR A 276 -11.98 -3.76 5.59
CA THR A 276 -12.64 -4.88 4.92
C THR A 276 -14.09 -5.04 5.32
N SER A 277 -14.52 -4.54 6.49
CA SER A 277 -15.92 -4.69 6.94
C SER A 277 -16.92 -4.00 6.03
N LYS A 278 -18.12 -4.55 5.98
CA LYS A 278 -19.27 -3.93 5.35
C LYS A 278 -19.53 -2.54 5.90
N GLY A 279 -19.78 -1.58 5.01
CA GLY A 279 -20.07 -0.20 5.40
C GLY A 279 -18.86 0.59 5.90
N ALA A 280 -17.63 0.07 5.76
CA ALA A 280 -16.41 0.78 6.14
C ALA A 280 -16.30 2.17 5.49
N VAL A 281 -16.83 2.36 4.27
CA VAL A 281 -16.83 3.65 3.56
C VAL A 281 -18.19 3.87 2.89
N ALA A 282 -19.12 4.49 3.62
CA ALA A 282 -20.50 4.68 3.18
C ALA A 282 -20.67 5.42 1.83
N SER A 283 -19.71 6.26 1.45
CA SER A 283 -19.74 7.00 0.17
C SER A 283 -19.36 6.17 -1.05
N LYS A 284 -18.77 4.99 -0.86
CA LYS A 284 -18.35 4.09 -1.94
C LYS A 284 -19.42 3.03 -2.26
N PRO A 285 -19.41 2.45 -3.47
CA PRO A 285 -20.32 1.35 -3.83
C PRO A 285 -20.34 0.25 -2.77
N ASN A 286 -21.55 -0.20 -2.40
CA ASN A 286 -21.83 -1.18 -1.35
C ASN A 286 -21.28 -0.81 0.05
N GLY A 287 -20.88 0.45 0.26
CA GLY A 287 -20.21 0.89 1.49
C GLY A 287 -18.81 0.28 1.68
N SER A 288 -18.21 -0.31 0.63
CA SER A 288 -16.92 -1.00 0.73
C SER A 288 -15.75 -0.04 0.56
N ALA A 289 -14.67 -0.22 1.33
CA ALA A 289 -13.44 0.55 1.13
C ALA A 289 -12.64 0.12 -0.12
N LEU A 290 -13.06 -0.96 -0.78
CA LEU A 290 -12.42 -1.51 -1.98
C LEU A 290 -12.24 -0.42 -3.04
N ASN A 291 -11.01 -0.27 -3.54
CA ASN A 291 -10.71 0.55 -4.71
C ASN A 291 -10.95 -0.29 -5.97
N GLN A 292 -10.28 -1.45 -6.06
CA GLN A 292 -10.39 -2.37 -7.18
C GLN A 292 -10.06 -3.81 -6.78
N VAL A 293 -10.46 -4.74 -7.64
CA VAL A 293 -9.90 -6.09 -7.72
C VAL A 293 -9.09 -6.19 -9.01
N ARG A 294 -7.88 -6.75 -8.94
CA ARG A 294 -7.08 -7.05 -10.13
C ARG A 294 -6.76 -8.52 -10.23
N THR A 295 -6.91 -9.08 -11.43
CA THR A 295 -6.46 -10.44 -11.73
C THR A 295 -5.27 -10.38 -12.65
N ASN A 296 -4.31 -11.29 -12.48
CA ASN A 296 -3.13 -11.40 -13.31
C ASN A 296 -2.92 -12.89 -13.62
N GLU A 297 -2.94 -13.32 -14.88
CA GLU A 297 -2.87 -14.74 -15.23
C GLU A 297 -2.27 -15.05 -16.60
N ILE A 298 -1.75 -16.27 -16.70
CA ILE A 298 -1.22 -16.90 -17.92
C ILE A 298 -2.08 -18.09 -18.41
N PRO A 299 -2.51 -19.04 -17.55
CA PRO A 299 -2.97 -20.36 -18.02
C PRO A 299 -4.26 -20.35 -18.83
N PHE A 300 -5.03 -19.26 -18.79
CA PHE A 300 -6.42 -19.31 -19.21
C PHE A 300 -6.66 -18.81 -20.64
N GLY A 301 -5.64 -18.24 -21.29
CA GLY A 301 -5.68 -17.80 -22.67
C GLY A 301 -4.29 -17.79 -23.32
N HIS A 302 -4.18 -17.12 -24.46
CA HIS A 302 -2.93 -17.08 -25.23
C HIS A 302 -1.88 -16.19 -24.60
N ASP A 303 -2.20 -14.94 -24.29
CA ASP A 303 -1.25 -13.99 -23.72
C ASP A 303 -1.36 -13.91 -22.20
N TRP A 304 -0.30 -13.41 -21.57
CA TRP A 304 -0.40 -12.84 -20.23
C TRP A 304 -1.47 -11.76 -20.21
N GLU A 305 -2.35 -11.79 -19.22
CA GLU A 305 -3.40 -10.79 -19.10
C GLU A 305 -3.63 -10.36 -17.64
N LEU A 306 -3.70 -9.04 -17.45
CA LEU A 306 -4.22 -8.43 -16.24
C LEU A 306 -5.52 -7.68 -16.53
N ARG A 307 -6.52 -7.89 -15.67
CA ARG A 307 -7.80 -7.19 -15.72
C ARG A 307 -8.05 -6.47 -14.40
N GLU A 308 -8.77 -5.35 -14.48
CA GLU A 308 -9.20 -4.57 -13.34
C GLU A 308 -10.73 -4.57 -13.24
N PHE A 309 -11.23 -4.72 -12.02
CA PHE A 309 -12.66 -4.74 -11.72
C PHE A 309 -12.95 -3.74 -10.60
N LYS A 310 -14.05 -3.00 -10.74
CA LYS A 310 -14.56 -2.09 -9.70
C LYS A 310 -16.01 -2.44 -9.38
N LEU A 311 -16.42 -2.16 -8.15
CA LEU A 311 -17.82 -2.31 -7.77
C LEU A 311 -18.65 -1.27 -8.55
N ASN A 312 -19.64 -1.75 -9.28
CA ASN A 312 -20.58 -0.92 -10.02
C ASN A 312 -21.62 -0.36 -9.06
N SER A 313 -21.75 0.97 -8.97
CA SER A 313 -22.68 1.63 -8.05
C SER A 313 -24.16 1.35 -8.31
N ALA A 314 -24.55 0.99 -9.53
CA ALA A 314 -25.94 0.73 -9.90
C ALA A 314 -26.38 -0.70 -9.58
N THR A 315 -25.49 -1.67 -9.74
CA THR A 315 -25.81 -3.11 -9.61
C THR A 315 -25.22 -3.73 -8.33
N GLY A 316 -24.23 -3.08 -7.73
CA GLY A 316 -23.44 -3.61 -6.62
C GLY A 316 -22.50 -4.75 -7.01
N GLN A 317 -22.34 -5.08 -8.30
CA GLN A 317 -21.50 -6.19 -8.79
C GLN A 317 -20.09 -5.72 -9.17
N LEU A 318 -19.13 -6.64 -9.18
CA LEU A 318 -17.83 -6.39 -9.80
C LEU A 318 -17.99 -6.34 -11.32
N ARG A 319 -17.58 -5.22 -11.92
CA ARG A 319 -17.57 -5.03 -13.37
C ARG A 319 -16.16 -4.69 -13.82
N GLN A 320 -15.73 -5.30 -14.92
CA GLN A 320 -14.47 -4.95 -15.55
C GLN A 320 -14.45 -3.47 -15.95
N VAL A 321 -13.31 -2.83 -15.73
CA VAL A 321 -13.01 -1.45 -16.10
C VAL A 321 -11.66 -1.43 -16.82
N THR A 322 -11.28 -0.26 -17.35
CA THR A 322 -9.95 -0.08 -17.94
C THR A 322 -8.89 -0.32 -16.88
N VAL A 323 -7.74 -0.87 -17.27
CA VAL A 323 -6.60 -1.02 -16.36
C VAL A 323 -5.96 0.35 -16.14
N ALA A 324 -5.92 0.80 -14.89
CA ALA A 324 -5.34 2.11 -14.56
C ALA A 324 -3.88 2.20 -15.06
N GLN A 325 -3.50 3.39 -15.53
CA GLN A 325 -2.15 3.70 -16.04
C GLN A 325 -1.67 2.80 -17.21
N THR A 326 -2.57 2.10 -17.90
CA THR A 326 -2.17 1.17 -18.98
C THR A 326 -2.96 1.42 -20.26
N PRO A 327 -2.30 1.84 -21.36
CA PRO A 327 -2.95 1.95 -22.66
C PRO A 327 -3.37 0.58 -23.22
N ALA A 328 -4.28 0.59 -24.18
CA ALA A 328 -4.57 -0.58 -25.00
C ALA A 328 -3.32 -0.99 -25.81
N LYS A 329 -3.00 -2.29 -25.86
CA LYS A 329 -1.78 -2.84 -26.51
C LYS A 329 -1.62 -2.37 -27.97
N ARG A 330 -2.72 -2.12 -28.69
CA ARG A 330 -2.71 -1.63 -30.09
C ARG A 330 -1.99 -0.29 -30.29
N HIS A 331 -1.84 0.51 -29.23
CA HIS A 331 -1.17 1.79 -29.30
C HIS A 331 0.35 1.67 -29.16
N ASN A 332 0.86 0.54 -28.67
CA ASN A 332 2.30 0.33 -28.56
C ASN A 332 2.95 0.35 -29.96
N ARG A 333 4.14 0.95 -30.07
CA ARG A 333 4.90 1.10 -31.33
C ARG A 333 4.24 1.94 -32.41
N THR A 334 3.33 2.85 -32.04
CA THR A 334 2.63 3.74 -32.98
C THR A 334 3.04 5.20 -32.78
N ALA A 335 2.89 6.03 -33.82
CA ALA A 335 3.05 7.48 -33.72
C ALA A 335 2.11 8.09 -32.66
N PHE A 336 0.91 7.54 -32.50
CA PHE A 336 -0.06 7.96 -31.48
C PHE A 336 0.53 7.90 -30.07
N LEU A 337 1.23 6.81 -29.72
CA LEU A 337 1.88 6.69 -28.43
C LEU A 337 3.06 7.67 -28.30
N ALA A 338 3.85 7.84 -29.35
CA ALA A 338 4.97 8.79 -29.34
C ALA A 338 4.47 10.22 -29.10
N ASP A 339 3.44 10.64 -29.81
CA ASP A 339 2.81 11.95 -29.67
C ASP A 339 2.25 12.15 -28.24
N TYR A 340 1.60 11.13 -27.69
CA TYR A 340 1.12 11.18 -26.30
C TYR A 340 2.28 11.35 -25.30
N ILE A 341 3.33 10.54 -25.41
CA ILE A 341 4.47 10.62 -24.48
C ILE A 341 5.17 11.98 -24.59
N ASN A 342 5.41 12.46 -25.82
CA ASN A 342 6.04 13.75 -26.05
C ASN A 342 5.18 14.91 -25.53
N ALA A 343 3.87 14.87 -25.73
CA ALA A 343 2.95 15.89 -25.25
C ALA A 343 2.82 15.93 -23.72
N ASN A 344 3.04 14.80 -23.04
CA ASN A 344 2.93 14.66 -21.59
C ASN A 344 4.29 14.47 -20.91
N GLU A 345 5.40 14.83 -21.58
CA GLU A 345 6.75 14.53 -21.12
C GLU A 345 7.00 15.05 -19.69
N ALA A 346 6.63 16.30 -19.42
CA ALA A 346 6.81 16.93 -18.11
C ALA A 346 6.10 16.15 -16.99
N ASP A 347 4.82 15.81 -17.19
CA ASP A 347 4.02 15.07 -16.22
C ASP A 347 4.50 13.63 -16.05
N ILE A 348 4.99 13.00 -17.12
CA ILE A 348 5.59 11.66 -17.07
C ILE A 348 6.88 11.69 -16.26
N LEU A 349 7.74 12.69 -16.48
CA LEU A 349 8.99 12.85 -15.74
C LEU A 349 8.75 13.11 -14.25
N LEU A 350 7.66 13.80 -13.90
CA LEU A 350 7.25 14.02 -12.51
C LEU A 350 6.49 12.86 -11.89
N GLY A 351 6.05 11.86 -12.67
CA GLY A 351 5.18 10.78 -12.18
C GLY A 351 3.72 11.20 -11.98
N ASP A 352 3.34 12.35 -12.54
CA ASP A 352 2.04 12.98 -12.37
C ASP A 352 1.02 12.65 -13.47
N HIS A 353 1.48 12.08 -14.59
CA HIS A 353 0.64 11.74 -15.73
C HIS A 353 -0.49 10.73 -15.41
N GLN A 354 -1.57 10.82 -16.18
CA GLN A 354 -2.71 9.91 -16.15
C GLN A 354 -3.01 9.41 -17.55
N ILE A 355 -3.17 8.11 -17.73
CA ILE A 355 -3.69 7.54 -18.98
C ILE A 355 -5.20 7.82 -19.04
N PRO A 356 -5.67 8.72 -19.92
CA PRO A 356 -7.10 8.97 -20.05
C PRO A 356 -7.79 7.83 -20.81
N ASN A 357 -9.11 7.75 -20.64
CA ASN A 357 -9.95 6.84 -21.42
C ASN A 357 -9.89 7.15 -22.93
N VAL A 358 -9.82 8.43 -23.30
CA VAL A 358 -9.84 8.88 -24.69
C VAL A 358 -8.77 9.95 -24.91
N VAL A 359 -8.06 9.88 -26.04
CA VAL A 359 -7.14 10.92 -26.53
C VAL A 359 -7.51 11.22 -27.98
N ASN A 360 -7.78 12.48 -28.31
CA ASN A 360 -8.14 12.91 -29.67
C ASN A 360 -9.31 12.12 -30.30
N GLY A 361 -10.30 11.73 -29.50
CA GLY A 361 -11.45 10.94 -29.95
C GLY A 361 -11.22 9.43 -30.01
N GLU A 362 -9.98 8.97 -29.85
CA GLU A 362 -9.60 7.55 -29.86
C GLU A 362 -9.55 6.97 -28.44
N ALA A 363 -10.13 5.79 -28.27
CA ALA A 363 -10.03 5.01 -27.04
C ALA A 363 -8.55 4.69 -26.74
N PHE A 364 -8.04 5.11 -25.58
CA PHE A 364 -6.64 4.98 -25.21
C PHE A 364 -6.39 3.98 -24.08
N ALA A 365 -7.04 4.14 -22.92
CA ALA A 365 -6.91 3.18 -21.81
C ALA A 365 -7.42 1.78 -22.19
N GLY A 366 -6.65 0.75 -21.85
CA GLY A 366 -6.89 -0.63 -22.26
C GLY A 366 -7.95 -1.34 -21.41
N ALA A 367 -8.77 -2.19 -22.05
CA ALA A 367 -9.74 -3.06 -21.37
C ALA A 367 -9.06 -4.14 -20.52
N ALA A 368 -7.86 -4.55 -20.95
CA ALA A 368 -6.95 -5.43 -20.24
C ALA A 368 -5.52 -4.98 -20.53
N SER A 369 -4.61 -5.32 -19.62
CA SER A 369 -3.17 -5.19 -19.84
C SER A 369 -2.68 -6.51 -20.43
N LEU A 370 -2.12 -6.44 -21.63
CA LEU A 370 -1.62 -7.60 -22.37
C LEU A 370 -0.11 -7.50 -22.52
N ALA A 371 0.59 -8.60 -22.28
CA ALA A 371 2.03 -8.69 -22.44
C ALA A 371 2.39 -9.96 -23.21
N ASP A 372 3.34 -9.83 -24.12
CA ASP A 372 3.94 -10.99 -24.78
C ASP A 372 4.67 -11.84 -23.73
N PHE A 373 4.69 -13.16 -23.91
CA PHE A 373 5.33 -14.08 -22.95
C PHE A 373 6.79 -13.74 -22.69
N GLY A 374 7.14 -13.50 -21.42
CA GLY A 374 8.50 -13.20 -20.99
C GLY A 374 8.76 -11.70 -20.79
N PRO A 375 10.03 -11.27 -20.60
CA PRO A 375 10.36 -9.89 -20.27
C PRO A 375 10.33 -8.94 -21.48
N PHE A 376 9.62 -9.25 -22.57
CA PHE A 376 9.80 -8.56 -23.85
C PHE A 376 8.89 -7.35 -24.07
N THR A 377 7.83 -7.20 -23.28
CA THR A 377 6.91 -6.08 -23.47
C THR A 377 7.53 -4.81 -22.91
N VAL A 378 7.91 -3.88 -23.80
CA VAL A 378 8.34 -2.52 -23.48
C VAL A 378 7.39 -1.56 -24.19
N TRP A 379 6.94 -0.51 -23.50
CA TRP A 379 6.19 0.56 -24.15
C TRP A 379 7.16 1.51 -24.84
N GLU A 380 7.10 1.53 -26.17
CA GLU A 380 8.01 2.29 -27.01
C GLU A 380 7.34 2.67 -28.32
N ALA A 381 7.84 3.72 -28.96
CA ALA A 381 7.44 4.08 -30.31
C ALA A 381 8.56 4.89 -30.99
N PRO A 382 8.73 4.76 -32.32
CA PRO A 382 9.54 5.70 -33.09
C PRO A 382 9.04 7.13 -32.89
N GLY A 383 9.96 8.09 -32.73
CA GLY A 383 9.62 9.51 -32.57
C GLY A 383 9.45 9.99 -31.13
N ILE A 384 9.67 9.14 -30.12
CA ILE A 384 9.76 9.63 -28.73
C ILE A 384 11.07 10.39 -28.52
N ASN A 385 10.98 11.61 -28.02
CA ASN A 385 12.12 12.53 -27.88
C ASN A 385 12.98 12.24 -26.65
N ASN A 386 12.36 11.78 -25.55
CA ASN A 386 13.01 11.60 -24.26
C ASN A 386 12.89 10.15 -23.75
N LEU A 387 14.03 9.46 -23.67
CA LEU A 387 14.09 8.06 -23.24
C LEU A 387 13.82 7.86 -21.74
N GLU A 388 14.01 8.89 -20.91
CA GLU A 388 13.64 8.86 -19.49
C GLU A 388 12.12 8.94 -19.33
N ALA A 389 11.45 9.81 -20.09
CA ALA A 389 9.99 9.88 -20.09
C ALA A 389 9.40 8.55 -20.55
N ARG A 390 9.91 7.98 -21.65
CA ARG A 390 9.49 6.62 -22.06
C ARG A 390 9.77 5.55 -21.00
N HIS A 391 10.87 5.65 -20.23
CA HIS A 391 11.17 4.71 -19.13
C HIS A 391 10.08 4.77 -18.09
N LYS A 392 9.83 5.96 -17.56
CA LYS A 392 8.83 6.20 -16.52
C LYS A 392 7.42 5.85 -16.99
N PHE A 393 7.07 6.14 -18.25
CA PHE A 393 5.81 5.71 -18.84
C PHE A 393 5.67 4.18 -18.85
N SER A 394 6.65 3.49 -19.45
CA SER A 394 6.67 2.03 -19.57
C SER A 394 6.60 1.34 -18.20
N LEU A 395 7.44 1.80 -17.26
CA LEU A 395 7.51 1.30 -15.89
C LEU A 395 6.21 1.52 -15.11
N ASN A 396 5.45 2.59 -15.37
CA ASN A 396 4.21 2.86 -14.65
C ASN A 396 2.98 2.13 -15.23
N THR A 397 3.11 1.50 -16.40
CA THR A 397 2.06 0.61 -16.91
C THR A 397 2.01 -0.70 -16.15
N CYS A 398 0.83 -1.28 -15.98
CA CYS A 398 0.66 -2.59 -15.35
C CYS A 398 0.93 -3.74 -16.35
N ALA A 399 1.85 -3.62 -17.31
CA ALA A 399 2.11 -4.63 -18.33
C ALA A 399 3.21 -5.61 -17.90
N GLY A 400 2.88 -6.91 -17.82
CA GLY A 400 3.82 -8.00 -17.53
C GLY A 400 4.55 -7.89 -16.19
N CYS A 401 3.92 -7.22 -15.19
CA CYS A 401 4.52 -6.75 -13.93
C CYS A 401 5.83 -5.97 -14.15
N HIS A 402 5.68 -4.98 -15.04
CA HIS A 402 6.60 -3.95 -15.48
C HIS A 402 7.72 -4.49 -16.38
N ALA A 403 7.29 -5.23 -17.41
CA ALA A 403 8.09 -6.00 -18.35
C ALA A 403 9.16 -5.15 -19.06
N GLY A 404 10.23 -5.81 -19.57
CA GLY A 404 11.44 -5.20 -20.12
C GLY A 404 12.25 -4.39 -19.10
N GLU A 405 11.63 -3.37 -18.52
CA GLU A 405 12.17 -2.44 -17.54
C GLU A 405 12.68 -3.12 -16.28
N THR A 406 11.98 -4.16 -15.82
CA THR A 406 12.31 -4.86 -14.57
C THR A 406 12.75 -6.31 -14.77
N GLN A 407 12.56 -6.87 -15.98
CA GLN A 407 12.70 -8.32 -16.25
C GLN A 407 11.98 -9.25 -15.24
N THR A 408 10.96 -8.74 -14.53
CA THR A 408 10.15 -9.57 -13.64
C THR A 408 9.46 -10.65 -14.45
N VAL A 409 9.62 -11.91 -14.03
CA VAL A 409 8.92 -13.04 -14.66
C VAL A 409 7.51 -13.09 -14.08
N PHE A 410 6.57 -12.43 -14.75
CA PHE A 410 5.12 -12.54 -14.59
C PHE A 410 4.47 -11.84 -13.38
N ARG A 411 5.01 -11.98 -12.16
CA ARG A 411 4.35 -11.48 -10.93
C ARG A 411 5.34 -11.08 -9.85
N HIS A 412 4.94 -10.13 -8.99
CA HIS A 412 5.77 -9.72 -7.85
C HIS A 412 5.63 -10.60 -6.61
N VAL A 413 4.49 -11.24 -6.41
CA VAL A 413 4.23 -12.18 -5.32
C VAL A 413 3.91 -13.54 -5.93
N PHE A 414 4.76 -14.53 -5.68
CA PHE A 414 4.62 -15.81 -6.36
C PHE A 414 3.62 -16.75 -5.68
N GLY A 415 2.84 -17.49 -6.48
CA GLY A 415 1.99 -18.56 -5.96
C GLY A 415 2.81 -19.56 -5.14
N ARG A 416 2.21 -20.08 -4.05
CA ARG A 416 2.87 -20.96 -3.07
C ARG A 416 2.05 -22.22 -2.81
N ALA A 417 2.73 -23.31 -2.44
CA ALA A 417 2.08 -24.47 -1.82
C ALA A 417 1.70 -24.17 -0.36
N GLU A 418 0.81 -24.97 0.21
CA GLU A 418 0.53 -24.90 1.65
C GLU A 418 1.78 -25.25 2.47
N GLY A 419 2.00 -24.56 3.58
CA GLY A 419 3.21 -24.69 4.41
C GLY A 419 4.46 -24.08 3.79
N GLN A 420 4.37 -23.41 2.64
CA GLN A 420 5.46 -22.68 2.01
C GLN A 420 5.13 -21.20 1.93
N VAL A 421 6.13 -20.36 2.16
CA VAL A 421 6.02 -18.89 2.05
C VAL A 421 6.09 -18.50 0.57
N ALA A 422 5.28 -17.54 0.13
CA ALA A 422 5.32 -17.06 -1.25
C ALA A 422 6.61 -16.29 -1.54
N ASP A 423 7.36 -16.65 -2.58
CA ASP A 423 8.53 -15.87 -3.01
C ASP A 423 8.15 -14.47 -3.55
N LEU A 424 9.14 -13.59 -3.62
CA LEU A 424 9.02 -12.22 -4.14
C LEU A 424 9.92 -12.00 -5.35
N SER A 425 9.52 -11.12 -6.27
CA SER A 425 10.37 -10.70 -7.38
C SER A 425 11.51 -9.78 -6.91
N GLY A 426 12.62 -9.77 -7.66
CA GLY A 426 13.73 -8.83 -7.44
C GLY A 426 13.32 -7.35 -7.43
N PHE A 427 12.28 -6.96 -8.16
CA PHE A 427 11.76 -5.59 -8.13
C PHE A 427 11.35 -5.15 -6.71
N LEU A 428 10.75 -6.07 -5.95
CA LEU A 428 10.34 -5.82 -4.57
C LEU A 428 11.54 -5.85 -3.61
N THR A 429 12.48 -6.78 -3.81
CA THR A 429 13.51 -7.11 -2.81
C THR A 429 14.90 -6.54 -3.08
N GLY A 430 15.14 -5.98 -4.26
CA GLY A 430 16.48 -5.60 -4.71
C GLY A 430 16.85 -6.27 -6.03
N MET A 431 17.04 -5.49 -7.09
CA MET A 431 17.67 -5.93 -8.34
C MET A 431 18.24 -4.76 -9.14
N GLN A 432 19.14 -5.09 -10.07
CA GLN A 432 19.71 -4.17 -11.04
C GLN A 432 19.30 -4.57 -12.44
N MET A 433 18.84 -3.61 -13.24
CA MET A 433 18.47 -3.84 -14.62
C MET A 433 18.91 -2.69 -15.51
N ASN A 434 19.44 -2.99 -16.69
CA ASN A 434 19.64 -1.96 -17.69
C ASN A 434 18.31 -1.69 -18.40
N ASP A 435 17.95 -0.42 -18.50
CA ASP A 435 16.85 0.02 -19.32
C ASP A 435 17.04 -0.49 -20.77
N PRO A 436 16.08 -1.23 -21.34
CA PRO A 436 16.28 -1.95 -22.59
C PRO A 436 16.43 -1.03 -23.82
N LYS A 437 16.26 0.29 -23.67
CA LYS A 437 16.32 1.26 -24.76
C LYS A 437 17.47 2.25 -24.65
N SER A 438 17.70 2.80 -23.47
CA SER A 438 18.80 3.73 -23.18
C SER A 438 20.07 3.03 -22.69
N GLY A 439 19.98 1.80 -22.20
CA GLY A 439 21.09 1.09 -21.57
C GLY A 439 21.45 1.59 -20.16
N VAL A 440 20.77 2.62 -19.65
CA VAL A 440 20.99 3.17 -18.31
C VAL A 440 20.65 2.10 -17.26
N GLN A 441 21.58 1.85 -16.34
CA GLN A 441 21.35 0.94 -15.22
C GLN A 441 20.36 1.54 -14.22
N ARG A 442 19.37 0.75 -13.85
CA ARG A 442 18.30 1.06 -12.88
C ARG A 442 18.42 0.13 -11.68
N GLN A 443 18.15 0.69 -10.51
CA GLN A 443 18.09 -0.03 -9.24
C GLN A 443 16.64 -0.09 -8.79
N PHE A 444 16.17 -1.29 -8.44
CA PHE A 444 14.83 -1.49 -7.90
C PHE A 444 14.92 -2.14 -6.54
N ASN A 445 14.23 -1.57 -5.56
CA ASN A 445 13.98 -2.18 -4.26
C ASN A 445 12.74 -1.51 -3.65
N ASP A 446 11.57 -1.94 -4.10
CA ASP A 446 10.32 -1.29 -3.72
C ASP A 446 10.03 -1.41 -2.21
N LEU A 447 10.39 -2.53 -1.58
CA LEU A 447 10.20 -2.70 -0.14
C LEU A 447 11.10 -1.77 0.68
N GLU A 448 12.34 -1.52 0.26
CA GLU A 448 13.19 -0.53 0.93
C GLU A 448 12.63 0.89 0.76
N LYS A 449 12.13 1.25 -0.43
CA LYS A 449 11.45 2.54 -0.64
C LYS A 449 10.24 2.69 0.30
N ARG A 450 9.42 1.65 0.45
CA ARG A 450 8.28 1.67 1.39
C ARG A 450 8.73 1.72 2.85
N LYS A 451 9.83 1.06 3.21
CA LYS A 451 10.46 1.16 4.53
C LYS A 451 10.86 2.60 4.82
N ILE A 452 11.54 3.27 3.90
CA ILE A 452 11.90 4.71 4.02
C ILE A 452 10.64 5.56 4.27
N VAL A 453 9.57 5.33 3.49
CA VAL A 453 8.31 6.05 3.66
C VAL A 453 7.72 5.82 5.05
N LEU A 454 7.59 4.57 5.48
CA LEU A 454 7.03 4.25 6.78
C LEU A 454 7.89 4.81 7.92
N THR A 455 9.21 4.70 7.82
CA THR A 455 10.16 5.31 8.78
C THR A 455 9.94 6.81 8.90
N CYS A 456 9.85 7.54 7.78
CA CYS A 456 9.57 8.97 7.82
C CYS A 456 8.21 9.29 8.45
N LEU A 457 7.17 8.54 8.12
CA LEU A 457 5.83 8.75 8.67
C LEU A 457 5.78 8.46 10.18
N VAL A 458 6.45 7.41 10.67
CA VAL A 458 6.58 7.13 12.11
C VAL A 458 7.33 8.25 12.82
N GLN A 459 8.41 8.75 12.20
CA GLN A 459 9.23 9.84 12.76
C GLN A 459 8.65 11.24 12.54
N ARG A 460 7.53 11.35 11.80
CA ARG A 460 6.90 12.63 11.42
C ARG A 460 7.86 13.58 10.69
N CYS A 461 8.74 13.01 9.86
CA CYS A 461 9.83 13.76 9.23
C CYS A 461 9.34 14.82 8.22
N ALA A 462 8.14 14.65 7.66
CA ALA A 462 7.50 15.60 6.74
C ALA A 462 6.91 16.86 7.43
N ALA A 463 6.70 16.85 8.75
CA ALA A 463 6.21 18.04 9.47
C ALA A 463 7.29 19.13 9.59
N SER A 464 8.56 18.75 9.49
CA SER A 464 9.70 19.66 9.58
C SER A 464 9.86 20.57 8.34
N THR A 465 9.35 20.17 7.17
CA THR A 465 9.47 20.96 5.93
C THR A 465 8.41 22.07 5.82
N THR A 466 7.18 21.85 6.29
CA THR A 466 6.08 22.83 6.21
C THR A 466 6.27 24.00 7.16
N THR A 467 6.93 23.77 8.29
CA THR A 467 7.26 24.80 9.28
C THR A 467 8.30 25.79 8.73
N MET A 468 9.23 25.33 7.87
CA MET A 468 10.21 26.21 7.20
C MET A 468 9.60 27.06 6.09
N ALA A 469 8.70 26.51 5.27
CA ALA A 469 8.05 27.26 4.20
C ALA A 469 7.12 28.36 4.73
N ARG A 470 6.46 28.13 5.88
CA ARG A 470 5.65 29.16 6.56
C ARG A 470 6.49 30.24 7.25
N ALA A 471 7.66 29.89 7.80
CA ALA A 471 8.57 30.86 8.39
C ALA A 471 9.21 31.78 7.32
N ALA A 472 9.51 31.25 6.13
CA ALA A 472 10.03 32.04 5.02
C ALA A 472 9.01 33.03 4.42
N GLY A 473 7.70 32.81 4.64
CA GLY A 473 6.62 33.70 4.19
C GLY A 473 6.20 34.78 5.20
N LEU A 474 6.79 34.81 6.40
CA LEU A 474 6.44 35.73 7.48
C LEU A 474 7.70 36.33 8.11
N SER A 475 8.27 37.36 7.47
CA SER A 475 8.74 38.61 8.11
C SER A 475 9.79 39.32 7.26
N SER A 476 9.47 40.54 6.83
CA SER A 476 10.43 41.58 6.50
C SER A 476 10.10 42.80 7.34
N SER A 477 10.43 42.76 8.63
CA SER A 477 10.75 43.94 9.45
C SER A 477 11.05 43.50 10.88
N ASP A 478 12.21 43.97 11.36
CA ASP A 478 12.68 44.02 12.75
C ASP A 478 13.54 42.87 13.31
N ALA A 479 14.84 43.06 13.10
CA ALA A 479 15.91 43.07 14.12
C ALA A 479 16.16 41.82 14.98
N GLY A 480 17.16 41.04 14.54
CA GLY A 480 18.38 40.80 15.30
C GLY A 480 18.28 39.92 16.55
N LEU A 481 18.48 38.62 16.37
CA LEU A 481 19.24 37.70 17.24
C LEU A 481 19.27 36.30 16.60
N SER A 482 20.44 35.63 16.64
CA SER A 482 20.67 34.23 16.23
C SER A 482 20.67 33.91 14.72
N MET A 483 21.76 34.25 14.03
CA MET A 483 22.22 33.45 12.87
C MET A 483 23.01 32.22 13.39
N SER A 484 22.36 31.06 13.44
CA SER A 484 22.97 29.75 13.10
C SER A 484 21.96 28.62 13.36
N GLN A 485 21.21 28.25 12.34
CA GLN A 485 20.74 26.88 12.07
C GLN A 485 19.86 26.97 10.83
N SER A 486 20.50 27.01 9.66
CA SER A 486 19.84 26.51 8.44
C SER A 486 19.51 25.05 8.74
N ALA A 487 18.24 24.76 9.00
CA ALA A 487 17.81 23.43 9.32
C ALA A 487 18.01 22.54 8.08
N GLU A 488 19.06 21.73 8.10
CA GLU A 488 19.29 20.66 7.15
C GLU A 488 18.04 19.75 7.16
N THR A 489 17.34 19.66 6.04
CA THR A 489 16.38 18.58 5.83
C THR A 489 17.14 17.27 6.00
N SER A 490 16.75 16.44 6.96
CA SER A 490 17.41 15.15 7.16
C SER A 490 17.41 14.34 5.86
N ASP A 491 18.46 13.55 5.63
CA ASP A 491 18.58 12.68 4.45
C ASP A 491 17.31 11.84 4.23
N LEU A 492 16.72 11.33 5.32
CA LEU A 492 15.44 10.63 5.33
C LEU A 492 14.28 11.45 4.76
N ALA A 493 14.16 12.74 5.12
CA ALA A 493 13.09 13.61 4.61
C ALA A 493 13.26 13.88 3.10
N THR A 494 14.49 14.01 2.64
CA THR A 494 14.80 14.18 1.21
C THR A 494 14.43 12.93 0.42
N GLN A 495 14.85 11.75 0.87
CA GLN A 495 14.50 10.47 0.25
C GLN A 495 12.98 10.23 0.26
N PHE A 496 12.31 10.56 1.37
CA PHE A 496 10.86 10.51 1.45
C PHE A 496 10.19 11.37 0.36
N GLN A 497 10.60 12.63 0.20
CA GLN A 497 10.00 13.51 -0.81
C GLN A 497 10.24 12.99 -2.23
N GLN A 498 11.44 12.50 -2.54
CA GLN A 498 11.75 11.90 -3.84
C GLN A 498 10.87 10.68 -4.13
N ILE A 499 10.70 9.79 -3.15
CA ILE A 499 9.83 8.62 -3.30
C ILE A 499 8.37 9.06 -3.45
N MET A 500 7.90 10.02 -2.65
CA MET A 500 6.53 10.51 -2.76
C MET A 500 6.26 11.26 -4.07
N GLU A 501 7.27 11.89 -4.67
CA GLU A 501 7.22 12.44 -6.03
C GLU A 501 7.03 11.34 -7.07
N GLU A 502 7.86 10.29 -7.02
CA GLU A 502 7.69 9.13 -7.91
C GLU A 502 6.30 8.46 -7.79
N ARG A 503 5.64 8.59 -6.62
CA ARG A 503 4.36 7.95 -6.30
C ARG A 503 3.13 8.87 -6.42
N ARG A 504 3.33 10.17 -6.62
CA ARG A 504 2.34 11.24 -6.38
C ARG A 504 1.01 11.01 -7.10
N ASN A 505 1.04 10.52 -8.35
CA ASN A 505 -0.17 10.15 -9.09
C ASN A 505 -0.15 8.71 -9.65
N LEU A 506 0.47 7.77 -8.94
CA LEU A 506 0.16 6.36 -9.16
C LEU A 506 -1.28 6.11 -8.69
N THR A 507 -2.20 6.35 -9.60
CA THR A 507 -3.61 6.08 -9.47
C THR A 507 -3.83 4.62 -9.83
N HIS A 508 -4.41 3.90 -8.87
CA HIS A 508 -5.00 2.60 -9.09
C HIS A 508 -6.50 2.75 -8.83
#